data_AF-A0A7S1ENM6-F1
#
_entry.id   AF-A0A7S1ENM6-F1
#
_cell.length_a   1.000
_cell.length_b   1.000
_cell.length_c   1.000
_cell.angle_alpha   90.00
_cell.angle_beta   90.00
_cell.angle_gamma   90.00
#
_symmetry.space_group_name_H-M   'P 1'
#
loop_
_entity.id
_entity.type
_entity.pdbx_description
1 polymer ?
#
loop_
_entity_poly.entity_id
_entity_poly.type
_entity_poly.pdbx_seq_one_letter_code
_entity_poly.pdbx_strand_id
1 'polypeptide(L)'
;SGNDMDTSDGGKNSSKTKDYYVDNMGFRRDGMEVESPFGENGLIEDWDAVEAIWEYAFKKRLTIQTDEHPMLLSEPVHTTDAVREKMVEIMFEKHAPPALFLAKNPVLSSFAVGKATSLVIDMGGKQTTVSAVHEGFALQKSVVRSALGGEALTDVVLKYLEKQKVDVRPPYSFTKKVKGNGQFDVKNVSHPKTTGSYALFKKREIAADLKESVCRLNDHTFNSAEHKNVPLVAYELP
;
A
#
# COMPACT_ATOMS: atom_id res chain seq x y z
N SER A 1 -19.56 58.69 -17.86
CA SER A 1 -19.28 58.25 -16.48
C SER A 1 -20.53 57.56 -15.95
N GLY A 2 -20.63 56.24 -15.82
CA GLY A 2 -19.68 55.14 -15.95
C GLY A 2 -20.42 53.87 -16.36
N ASN A 3 -19.68 52.97 -16.99
CA ASN A 3 -20.08 51.58 -17.30
C ASN A 3 -19.95 50.74 -16.03
N ASP A 4 -20.92 49.86 -15.77
CA ASP A 4 -20.75 48.61 -15.02
C ASP A 4 -21.66 47.58 -15.71
N MET A 5 -21.19 46.94 -16.79
CA MET A 5 -20.55 45.61 -16.81
C MET A 5 -21.32 44.53 -16.05
N ASP A 6 -22.33 44.02 -16.74
CA ASP A 6 -22.88 42.68 -16.59
C ASP A 6 -21.74 41.66 -16.82
N THR A 7 -21.35 40.95 -15.77
CA THR A 7 -20.34 39.89 -15.83
C THR A 7 -20.98 38.55 -15.50
N SER A 8 -21.55 37.95 -16.54
CA SER A 8 -21.72 36.51 -16.61
C SER A 8 -20.35 35.87 -16.78
N ASP A 9 -19.83 35.20 -15.76
CA ASP A 9 -18.74 34.24 -15.94
C ASP A 9 -18.92 33.00 -15.06
N GLY A 10 -19.67 32.03 -15.58
CA GLY A 10 -18.99 30.95 -16.31
C GLY A 10 -17.94 30.11 -15.58
N GLY A 11 -17.94 30.03 -14.24
CA GLY A 11 -16.93 29.27 -13.49
C GLY A 11 -17.44 28.05 -12.72
N LYS A 12 -18.31 27.19 -13.28
CA LYS A 12 -18.59 25.88 -12.66
C LYS A 12 -17.38 24.97 -12.83
N ASN A 13 -16.37 25.17 -12.00
CA ASN A 13 -15.39 24.13 -11.72
C ASN A 13 -16.10 23.09 -10.86
N SER A 14 -16.85 22.18 -11.51
CA SER A 14 -17.39 21.01 -10.83
C SER A 14 -16.19 20.15 -10.44
N SER A 15 -15.58 20.45 -9.29
CA SER A 15 -14.74 19.51 -8.57
C SER A 15 -15.56 18.24 -8.50
N LYS A 16 -15.20 17.24 -9.31
CA LYS A 16 -15.84 15.93 -9.25
C LYS A 16 -15.57 15.43 -7.85
N THR A 17 -16.61 15.38 -7.02
CA THR A 17 -16.55 14.78 -5.70
C THR A 17 -16.06 13.35 -5.89
N LYS A 18 -14.83 13.06 -5.46
CA LYS A 18 -14.28 11.70 -5.47
C LYS A 18 -14.94 10.95 -4.33
N ASP A 19 -15.69 9.90 -4.64
CA ASP A 19 -16.19 8.99 -3.62
C ASP A 19 -15.08 7.99 -3.27
N TYR A 20 -14.57 8.06 -2.04
CA TYR A 20 -13.55 7.15 -1.54
C TYR A 20 -14.19 5.86 -1.00
N TYR A 21 -13.70 4.71 -1.48
CA TYR A 21 -14.08 3.39 -0.99
C TYR A 21 -12.87 2.74 -0.32
N VAL A 22 -12.87 2.69 1.01
CA VAL A 22 -11.74 2.19 1.82
C VAL A 22 -11.81 0.66 2.03
N ASP A 23 -13.00 0.08 1.91
CA ASP A 23 -13.24 -1.35 2.04
C ASP A 23 -13.87 -1.92 0.75
N ASN A 24 -13.82 -3.25 0.63
CA ASN A 24 -14.46 -3.99 -0.43
C ASN A 24 -13.86 -3.73 -1.83
N MET A 25 -12.55 -3.44 -1.88
CA MET A 25 -11.79 -3.27 -3.12
C MET A 25 -11.65 -4.55 -3.94
N GLY A 26 -12.06 -5.70 -3.41
CA GLY A 26 -12.06 -6.98 -4.12
C GLY A 26 -13.10 -7.07 -5.23
N PHE A 27 -14.14 -6.22 -5.22
CA PHE A 27 -15.22 -6.24 -6.19
C PHE A 27 -15.06 -5.17 -7.26
N ARG A 28 -15.15 -5.60 -8.53
CA ARG A 28 -15.03 -4.71 -9.69
C ARG A 28 -16.23 -3.78 -9.78
N ARG A 29 -15.97 -2.48 -9.96
CA ARG A 29 -16.97 -1.46 -10.33
C ARG A 29 -16.55 -0.75 -11.61
N ASP A 30 -17.52 -0.26 -12.38
CA ASP A 30 -17.24 0.53 -13.57
C ASP A 30 -16.58 1.86 -13.17
N GLY A 31 -15.46 2.21 -13.80
CA GLY A 31 -14.75 3.47 -13.56
C GLY A 31 -14.04 3.58 -12.20
N MET A 32 -13.94 2.49 -11.43
CA MET A 32 -13.24 2.50 -10.14
C MET A 32 -11.72 2.59 -10.35
N GLU A 33 -11.06 3.51 -9.66
CA GLU A 33 -9.62 3.66 -9.61
C GLU A 33 -9.07 3.17 -8.28
N VAL A 34 -7.84 2.63 -8.28
CA VAL A 34 -7.14 2.19 -7.07
C VAL A 34 -5.82 2.92 -6.98
N GLU A 35 -5.66 3.74 -5.96
CA GLU A 35 -4.47 4.56 -5.73
C GLU A 35 -3.98 4.40 -4.29
N SER A 36 -2.68 4.60 -4.08
CA SER A 36 -2.08 4.59 -2.74
C SER A 36 -2.01 6.02 -2.24
N PRO A 37 -2.36 6.31 -0.98
CA PRO A 37 -2.21 7.65 -0.42
C PRO A 37 -0.74 8.06 -0.19
N PHE A 38 0.18 7.10 -0.31
CA PHE A 38 1.60 7.31 -0.11
C PHE A 38 2.31 7.57 -1.44
N GLY A 39 3.21 8.54 -1.45
CA GLY A 39 4.09 8.82 -2.58
C GLY A 39 5.21 7.79 -2.81
N GLU A 40 6.13 8.14 -3.71
CA GLU A 40 7.33 7.35 -4.00
C GLU A 40 8.25 7.23 -2.79
N ASN A 41 8.32 8.27 -1.96
CA ASN A 41 9.16 8.31 -0.76
C ASN A 41 8.53 7.60 0.46
N GLY A 42 7.35 6.98 0.29
CA GLY A 42 6.60 6.32 1.37
C GLY A 42 6.05 7.29 2.42
N LEU A 43 5.92 8.57 2.07
CA LEU A 43 5.25 9.59 2.88
C LEU A 43 3.85 9.86 2.31
N ILE A 44 2.97 10.43 3.12
CA ILE A 44 1.60 10.78 2.71
C ILE A 44 1.65 11.91 1.68
N GLU A 45 0.94 11.73 0.56
CA GLU A 45 0.79 12.74 -0.50
C GLU A 45 -0.69 13.04 -0.79
N ASP A 46 -1.58 12.05 -0.70
CA ASP A 46 -3.03 12.25 -0.84
C ASP A 46 -3.70 12.28 0.55
N TRP A 47 -3.87 13.50 1.09
CA TRP A 47 -4.49 13.72 2.39
C TRP A 47 -6.00 13.41 2.39
N ASP A 48 -6.69 13.67 1.28
CA ASP A 48 -8.13 13.39 1.17
C ASP A 48 -8.37 11.87 1.29
N ALA A 49 -7.50 11.05 0.67
CA ALA A 49 -7.54 9.61 0.81
C ALA A 49 -7.22 9.15 2.23
N VAL A 50 -6.19 9.71 2.89
CA VAL A 50 -5.85 9.36 4.28
C VAL A 50 -6.98 9.71 5.25
N GLU A 51 -7.59 10.87 5.08
CA GLU A 51 -8.73 11.28 5.90
C GLU A 51 -9.92 10.35 5.70
N ALA A 52 -10.24 9.97 4.46
CA ALA A 52 -11.30 9.00 4.20
C ALA A 52 -10.99 7.64 4.87
N ILE A 53 -9.72 7.21 4.86
CA ILE A 53 -9.27 5.99 5.55
C ILE A 53 -9.46 6.09 7.07
N TRP A 54 -9.02 7.20 7.68
CA TRP A 54 -9.16 7.42 9.13
C TRP A 54 -10.62 7.51 9.55
N GLU A 55 -11.43 8.26 8.82
CA GLU A 55 -12.86 8.40 9.05
C GLU A 55 -13.57 7.04 8.98
N TYR A 56 -13.26 6.23 7.97
CA TYR A 56 -13.77 4.88 7.86
C TYR A 56 -13.30 4.00 9.04
N ALA A 57 -12.03 4.08 9.43
CA ALA A 57 -11.48 3.33 10.56
C ALA A 57 -12.17 3.69 11.88
N PHE A 58 -12.28 4.97 12.21
CA PHE A 58 -12.88 5.44 13.46
C PHE A 58 -14.37 5.16 13.52
N LYS A 59 -15.13 5.45 12.45
CA LYS A 59 -16.60 5.34 12.47
C LYS A 59 -17.14 3.95 12.14
N LYS A 60 -16.49 3.21 11.24
CA LYS A 60 -17.02 1.92 10.73
C LYS A 60 -16.31 0.70 11.29
N ARG A 61 -15.03 0.81 11.67
CA ARG A 61 -14.26 -0.34 12.18
C ARG A 61 -14.14 -0.33 13.70
N LEU A 62 -13.69 0.77 14.28
CA LEU A 62 -13.51 0.92 15.72
C LEU A 62 -14.78 1.37 16.43
N THR A 63 -15.66 2.10 15.73
CA THR A 63 -16.93 2.62 16.26
C THR A 63 -16.73 3.45 17.53
N ILE A 64 -15.70 4.32 17.51
CA ILE A 64 -15.31 5.15 18.66
C ILE A 64 -15.69 6.62 18.44
N GLN A 65 -15.83 7.36 19.54
CA GLN A 65 -15.81 8.82 19.54
C GLN A 65 -14.37 9.28 19.74
N THR A 66 -13.83 10.01 18.77
CA THR A 66 -12.41 10.32 18.71
C THR A 66 -11.97 11.30 19.80
N ASP A 67 -12.87 12.13 20.28
CA ASP A 67 -12.70 13.11 21.36
C ASP A 67 -12.72 12.49 22.77
N GLU A 68 -13.05 11.22 22.90
CA GLU A 68 -12.99 10.49 24.17
C GLU A 68 -11.67 9.71 24.34
N HIS A 69 -10.80 9.68 23.33
CA HIS A 69 -9.63 8.79 23.31
C HIS A 69 -8.33 9.48 22.88
N PRO A 70 -7.25 9.42 23.70
CA PRO A 70 -5.95 9.86 23.23
C PRO A 70 -5.46 8.96 22.09
N MET A 71 -4.82 9.57 21.10
CA MET A 71 -4.39 8.88 19.88
C MET A 71 -2.86 8.78 19.80
N LEU A 72 -2.39 7.64 19.30
CA LEU A 72 -1.00 7.44 18.92
C LEU A 72 -0.95 7.13 17.43
N LEU A 73 -0.17 7.88 16.66
CA LEU A 73 0.10 7.59 15.25
C LEU A 73 1.56 7.19 15.06
N SER A 74 1.76 6.14 14.27
CA SER A 74 3.09 5.71 13.84
C SER A 74 3.53 6.51 12.62
N GLU A 75 4.79 6.93 12.59
CA GLU A 75 5.38 7.63 11.46
C GLU A 75 6.80 7.12 11.11
N PRO A 76 7.19 7.15 9.83
CA PRO A 76 8.57 6.90 9.43
C PRO A 76 9.57 7.85 10.09
N VAL A 77 10.83 7.41 10.18
CA VAL A 77 11.89 8.26 10.76
C VAL A 77 12.14 9.51 9.91
N HIS A 78 12.01 9.39 8.59
CA HIS A 78 12.23 10.47 7.62
C HIS A 78 10.98 11.30 7.30
N THR A 79 9.92 11.20 8.10
CA THR A 79 8.78 12.12 8.01
C THR A 79 9.25 13.56 8.18
N THR A 80 8.83 14.45 7.28
CA THR A 80 9.16 15.88 7.33
C THR A 80 8.27 16.61 8.33
N ASP A 81 8.74 17.76 8.82
CA ASP A 81 7.96 18.59 9.74
C ASP A 81 6.63 19.03 9.13
N ALA A 82 6.60 19.37 7.83
CA ALA A 82 5.37 19.74 7.13
C ALA A 82 4.32 18.60 7.11
N VAL A 83 4.75 17.35 6.89
CA VAL A 83 3.84 16.18 6.95
C VAL A 83 3.38 15.96 8.38
N ARG A 84 4.27 16.15 9.36
CA ARG A 84 3.97 16.02 10.79
C ARG A 84 2.94 17.05 11.25
N GLU A 85 3.14 18.32 10.90
CA GLU A 85 2.22 19.42 11.17
C GLU A 85 0.85 19.14 10.56
N LYS A 86 0.80 18.69 9.30
CA LYS A 86 -0.46 18.38 8.65
C LYS A 86 -1.21 17.22 9.29
N MET A 87 -0.52 16.16 9.74
CA MET A 87 -1.15 15.08 10.52
C MET A 87 -1.77 15.60 11.82
N VAL A 88 -1.03 16.46 12.54
CA VAL A 88 -1.47 17.04 13.82
C VAL A 88 -2.67 17.97 13.62
N GLU A 89 -2.60 18.85 12.61
CA GLU A 89 -3.69 19.75 12.20
C GLU A 89 -4.98 18.97 11.95
N ILE A 90 -4.94 17.99 11.06
CA ILE A 90 -6.12 17.17 10.71
C ILE A 90 -6.69 16.47 11.95
N MET A 91 -5.82 15.87 12.77
CA MET A 91 -6.26 15.15 13.97
C MET A 91 -6.96 16.06 14.97
N PHE A 92 -6.39 17.21 15.31
CA PHE A 92 -7.01 18.12 16.28
C PHE A 92 -8.22 18.86 15.71
N GLU A 93 -8.18 19.30 14.45
CA GLU A 93 -9.28 20.08 13.86
C GLU A 93 -10.50 19.22 13.53
N LYS A 94 -10.30 17.98 13.03
CA LYS A 94 -11.40 17.12 12.58
C LYS A 94 -11.81 16.06 13.59
N HIS A 95 -10.88 15.55 14.39
CA HIS A 95 -11.12 14.43 15.30
C HIS A 95 -11.05 14.82 16.79
N ALA A 96 -10.46 15.97 17.11
CA ALA A 96 -10.38 16.56 18.45
C ALA A 96 -10.00 15.57 19.59
N PRO A 97 -8.97 14.71 19.43
CA PRO A 97 -8.59 13.78 20.50
C PRO A 97 -8.08 14.55 21.74
N PRO A 98 -8.27 14.04 22.97
CA PRO A 98 -7.75 14.66 24.19
C PRO A 98 -6.23 14.87 24.20
N ALA A 99 -5.50 13.98 23.53
CA ALA A 99 -4.07 14.07 23.34
C ALA A 99 -3.64 13.30 22.09
N LEU A 100 -2.53 13.71 21.49
CA LEU A 100 -1.95 13.07 20.32
C LEU A 100 -0.44 12.84 20.54
N PHE A 101 0.03 11.63 20.25
CA PHE A 101 1.45 11.30 20.23
C PHE A 101 1.86 10.71 18.88
N LEU A 102 2.97 11.19 18.32
CA LEU A 102 3.54 10.66 17.08
C LEU A 102 4.82 9.90 17.40
N ALA A 103 4.81 8.60 17.12
CA ALA A 103 5.89 7.69 17.45
C ALA A 103 6.61 7.20 16.19
N LYS A 104 7.95 7.18 16.23
CA LYS A 104 8.74 6.65 15.12
C LYS A 104 8.57 5.13 15.01
N ASN A 105 8.29 4.63 13.80
CA ASN A 105 8.13 3.20 13.51
C ASN A 105 9.18 2.29 14.16
N PRO A 106 10.51 2.54 14.03
CA PRO A 106 11.49 1.65 14.64
C PRO A 106 11.47 1.66 16.17
N VAL A 107 11.07 2.76 16.81
CA VAL A 107 10.90 2.79 18.28
C VAL A 107 9.75 1.88 18.68
N LEU A 108 8.62 1.94 17.96
CA LEU A 108 7.48 1.05 18.19
C LEU A 108 7.86 -0.42 17.98
N SER A 109 8.58 -0.74 16.91
CA SER A 109 9.07 -2.10 16.64
C SER A 109 10.05 -2.60 17.71
N SER A 110 10.94 -1.73 18.20
CA SER A 110 11.88 -2.04 19.28
C SER A 110 11.16 -2.31 20.61
N PHE A 111 10.16 -1.48 20.91
CA PHE A 111 9.31 -1.61 22.09
C PHE A 111 8.48 -2.90 22.06
N ALA A 112 7.93 -3.27 20.90
CA ALA A 112 7.14 -4.49 20.72
C ALA A 112 7.91 -5.78 21.08
N VAL A 113 9.25 -5.76 20.97
CA VAL A 113 10.12 -6.89 21.35
C VAL A 113 10.82 -6.68 22.71
N GLY A 114 10.44 -5.65 23.48
CA GLY A 114 10.98 -5.37 24.80
C GLY A 114 12.46 -4.98 24.80
N LYS A 115 12.98 -4.43 23.70
CA LYS A 115 14.37 -3.99 23.60
C LYS A 115 14.43 -2.47 23.68
N ALA A 116 15.21 -1.92 24.60
CA ALA A 116 15.45 -0.47 24.67
C ALA A 116 16.50 -0.01 23.63
N THR A 117 17.43 -0.90 23.29
CA THR A 117 18.48 -0.67 22.28
C THR A 117 18.46 -1.80 21.27
N SER A 118 18.33 -1.47 19.99
CA SER A 118 18.23 -2.46 18.90
C SER A 118 18.56 -1.85 17.54
N LEU A 119 19.01 -2.69 16.60
CA LEU A 119 18.98 -2.37 15.19
C LEU A 119 17.69 -2.91 14.58
N VAL A 120 16.82 -2.03 14.10
CA VAL A 120 15.54 -2.39 13.46
C VAL A 120 15.74 -2.40 11.95
N ILE A 121 15.42 -3.55 11.34
CA ILE A 121 15.37 -3.73 9.89
C ILE A 121 13.91 -3.95 9.52
N ASP A 122 13.28 -2.92 8.95
CA ASP A 122 11.88 -2.92 8.53
C ASP A 122 11.81 -3.08 7.01
N MET A 123 11.40 -4.26 6.56
CA MET A 123 11.20 -4.60 5.14
C MET A 123 9.71 -4.54 4.81
N GLY A 124 9.23 -3.34 4.43
CA GLY A 124 7.83 -3.09 4.13
C GLY A 124 7.46 -3.32 2.66
N GLY A 125 6.25 -2.90 2.28
CA GLY A 125 5.76 -2.95 0.90
C GLY A 125 6.58 -2.06 -0.05
N LYS A 126 6.67 -0.75 0.24
CA LYS A 126 7.33 0.22 -0.64
C LYS A 126 8.84 0.36 -0.44
N GLN A 127 9.33 0.14 0.78
CA GLN A 127 10.72 0.44 1.12
C GLN A 127 11.23 -0.51 2.21
N THR A 128 12.55 -0.64 2.26
CA THR A 128 13.27 -1.25 3.37
C THR A 128 14.03 -0.17 4.12
N THR A 129 13.91 -0.14 5.44
CA THR A 129 14.62 0.82 6.29
C THR A 129 15.42 0.11 7.38
N VAL A 130 16.62 0.61 7.66
CA VAL A 130 17.48 0.15 8.75
C VAL A 130 17.68 1.32 9.70
N SER A 131 17.25 1.17 10.94
CA SER A 131 17.27 2.24 11.95
C SER A 131 17.83 1.72 13.27
N ALA A 132 18.83 2.40 13.81
CA ALA A 132 19.29 2.15 15.17
C ALA A 132 18.37 2.82 16.18
N VAL A 133 17.98 2.08 17.21
CA VAL A 133 17.27 2.57 18.38
C VAL A 133 18.20 2.43 19.58
N HIS A 134 18.33 3.49 20.37
CA HIS A 134 19.15 3.53 21.56
C HIS A 134 18.36 4.15 22.71
N GLU A 135 18.21 3.42 23.81
CA GLU A 135 17.43 3.83 24.99
C GLU A 135 16.02 4.35 24.65
N GLY A 136 15.34 3.72 23.68
CA GLY A 136 14.00 4.12 23.24
C GLY A 136 13.96 5.27 22.24
N PHE A 137 15.11 5.79 21.79
CA PHE A 137 15.19 6.85 20.78
C PHE A 137 15.72 6.33 19.44
N ALA A 138 15.05 6.69 18.35
CA ALA A 138 15.57 6.42 17.01
C ALA A 138 16.69 7.41 16.65
N LEU A 139 17.85 6.88 16.28
CA LEU A 139 18.99 7.67 15.81
C LEU A 139 18.78 8.07 14.35
N GLN A 140 18.14 9.22 14.12
CA GLN A 140 17.70 9.64 12.79
C GLN A 140 18.84 9.75 11.76
N LYS A 141 20.03 10.17 12.19
CA LYS A 141 21.21 10.33 11.31
C LYS A 141 21.81 9.00 10.83
N SER A 142 21.50 7.88 11.49
CA SER A 142 22.01 6.56 11.13
C SER A 142 21.01 5.73 10.32
N VAL A 143 19.92 6.34 9.88
CA VAL A 143 18.89 5.61 9.12
C VAL A 143 19.36 5.41 7.68
N VAL A 144 19.36 4.15 7.26
CA VAL A 144 19.60 3.75 5.87
C VAL A 144 18.29 3.31 5.25
N ARG A 145 18.03 3.72 4.01
CA ARG A 145 16.79 3.42 3.29
C ARG A 145 17.10 2.87 1.92
N SER A 146 16.26 1.94 1.48
CA SER A 146 16.23 1.42 0.12
C SER A 146 14.80 1.48 -0.40
N ALA A 147 14.62 1.94 -1.64
CA ALA A 147 13.34 1.93 -2.34
C ALA A 147 12.91 0.51 -2.80
N LEU A 148 13.59 -0.53 -2.31
CA LEU A 148 13.24 -1.92 -2.55
C LEU A 148 12.45 -2.45 -1.35
N GLY A 149 11.19 -2.79 -1.60
CA GLY A 149 10.31 -3.48 -0.66
C GLY A 149 9.57 -4.63 -1.33
N GLY A 150 8.53 -5.13 -0.67
CA GLY A 150 7.69 -6.23 -1.17
C GLY A 150 6.97 -5.93 -2.48
N GLU A 151 6.62 -4.68 -2.77
CA GLU A 151 5.99 -4.26 -4.03
C GLU A 151 6.96 -4.39 -5.21
N ALA A 152 8.23 -4.06 -5.02
CA ALA A 152 9.25 -4.22 -6.06
C ALA A 152 9.40 -5.69 -6.46
N LEU A 153 9.34 -6.62 -5.49
CA LEU A 153 9.33 -8.06 -5.76
C LEU A 153 8.05 -8.49 -6.49
N THR A 154 6.88 -8.01 -6.08
CA THR A 154 5.62 -8.28 -6.77
C THR A 154 5.68 -7.83 -8.24
N ASP A 155 6.25 -6.66 -8.52
CA ASP A 155 6.41 -6.15 -9.89
C ASP A 155 7.40 -6.98 -10.71
N VAL A 156 8.49 -7.47 -10.10
CA VAL A 156 9.43 -8.39 -10.75
C VAL A 156 8.73 -9.71 -11.12
N VAL A 157 7.92 -10.26 -10.21
CA VAL A 157 7.13 -11.48 -10.48
C VAL A 157 6.16 -11.25 -11.63
N LEU A 158 5.44 -10.12 -11.63
CA LEU A 158 4.50 -9.80 -12.70
C LEU A 158 5.20 -9.67 -14.07
N LYS A 159 6.31 -8.93 -14.14
CA LYS A 159 7.14 -8.80 -15.34
C LYS A 159 7.70 -10.14 -15.82
N TYR A 160 8.06 -11.03 -14.89
CA TYR A 160 8.53 -12.36 -15.21
C TYR A 160 7.42 -13.20 -15.89
N LEU A 161 6.21 -13.19 -15.34
CA LEU A 161 5.06 -13.89 -15.92
C LEU A 161 4.73 -13.39 -17.33
N GLU A 162 4.77 -12.08 -17.54
CA GLU A 162 4.59 -11.45 -18.86
C GLU A 162 5.67 -11.93 -19.86
N LYS A 163 6.93 -11.98 -19.43
CA LYS A 163 8.04 -12.50 -20.26
C LYS A 163 7.86 -13.97 -20.64
N GLN A 164 7.30 -14.79 -19.73
CA GLN A 164 6.96 -16.18 -20.00
C GLN A 164 5.68 -16.35 -20.83
N LYS A 165 5.04 -15.25 -21.23
CA LYS A 165 3.74 -15.24 -21.94
C LYS A 165 2.63 -15.95 -21.16
N VAL A 166 2.72 -15.93 -19.83
CA VAL A 166 1.67 -16.43 -18.95
C VAL A 166 0.61 -15.34 -18.81
N ASP A 167 -0.62 -15.66 -19.22
CA ASP A 167 -1.74 -14.74 -19.09
C ASP A 167 -2.21 -14.67 -17.63
N VAL A 168 -1.83 -13.58 -16.94
CA VAL A 168 -2.29 -13.28 -15.58
C VAL A 168 -3.72 -12.77 -15.66
N ARG A 169 -4.68 -13.65 -15.36
CA ARG A 169 -6.12 -13.39 -15.45
C ARG A 169 -6.72 -13.11 -14.06
N PRO A 170 -7.06 -11.85 -13.74
CA PRO A 170 -7.81 -11.51 -12.54
C PRO A 170 -9.14 -12.26 -12.43
N PRO A 171 -9.64 -12.57 -11.22
CA PRO A 171 -10.90 -13.29 -11.05
C PRO A 171 -12.13 -12.67 -11.74
N TYR A 172 -12.14 -11.34 -11.92
CA TYR A 172 -13.24 -10.66 -12.60
C TYR A 172 -13.25 -10.85 -14.12
N SER A 173 -12.16 -11.34 -14.73
CA SER A 173 -12.06 -11.46 -16.19
C SER A 173 -12.59 -12.78 -16.74
N PHE A 174 -13.08 -13.68 -15.89
CA PHE A 174 -13.64 -14.96 -16.31
C PHE A 174 -14.68 -15.49 -15.33
N THR A 175 -15.51 -16.42 -15.81
CA THR A 175 -16.40 -17.24 -14.97
C THR A 175 -15.97 -18.69 -15.06
N LYS A 176 -16.10 -19.42 -13.94
CA LYS A 176 -15.71 -20.81 -13.81
C LYS A 176 -16.91 -21.61 -13.33
N LYS A 177 -17.42 -22.54 -14.15
CA LYS A 177 -18.52 -23.46 -13.77
C LYS A 177 -18.00 -24.89 -13.72
N VAL A 178 -18.30 -25.61 -12.63
CA VAL A 178 -17.95 -27.03 -12.51
C VAL A 178 -18.85 -27.85 -13.45
N LYS A 179 -18.25 -28.66 -14.31
CA LYS A 179 -18.93 -29.71 -15.05
C LYS A 179 -19.03 -30.97 -14.18
N GLY A 180 -20.05 -31.80 -14.39
CA GLY A 180 -20.28 -33.02 -13.61
C GLY A 180 -19.15 -34.06 -13.66
N ASN A 181 -18.14 -33.88 -14.52
CA ASN A 181 -16.94 -34.70 -14.64
C ASN A 181 -15.70 -34.12 -13.93
N GLY A 182 -15.86 -33.11 -13.07
CA GLY A 182 -14.75 -32.46 -12.36
C GLY A 182 -13.92 -31.47 -13.22
N GLN A 183 -14.27 -31.30 -14.51
CA GLN A 183 -13.67 -30.28 -15.36
C GLN A 183 -14.36 -28.92 -15.16
N PHE A 184 -13.66 -27.84 -15.49
CA PHE A 184 -14.22 -26.50 -15.42
C PHE A 184 -14.55 -25.94 -16.80
N ASP A 185 -15.76 -25.40 -16.94
CA ASP A 185 -16.14 -24.53 -18.06
C ASP A 185 -15.68 -23.10 -17.71
N VAL A 186 -14.65 -22.61 -18.41
CA VAL A 186 -14.09 -21.28 -18.20
C VAL A 186 -14.50 -20.38 -19.35
N LYS A 187 -15.24 -19.31 -19.04
CA LYS A 187 -15.68 -18.31 -20.03
C LYS A 187 -15.11 -16.95 -19.68
N ASN A 188 -14.38 -16.36 -20.62
CA ASN A 188 -13.86 -15.00 -20.47
C ASN A 188 -15.01 -14.00 -20.43
N VAL A 189 -14.90 -13.01 -19.55
CA VAL A 189 -15.86 -11.91 -19.40
C VAL A 189 -15.13 -10.60 -19.67
N SER A 190 -15.68 -9.81 -20.60
CA SER A 190 -15.12 -8.50 -20.94
C SER A 190 -15.76 -7.42 -20.08
N HIS A 191 -14.91 -6.55 -19.53
CA HIS A 191 -15.32 -5.41 -18.71
C HIS A 191 -14.60 -4.15 -19.19
N PRO A 192 -15.10 -3.49 -20.26
CA PRO A 192 -14.39 -2.41 -20.93
C PRO A 192 -14.22 -1.14 -20.07
N LYS A 193 -15.05 -0.96 -19.05
CA LYS A 193 -14.97 0.16 -18.10
C LYS A 193 -14.08 -0.13 -16.88
N THR A 194 -13.29 -1.19 -16.93
CA THR A 194 -12.28 -1.46 -15.90
C THR A 194 -11.10 -0.53 -16.12
N THR A 195 -10.73 0.23 -15.11
CA THR A 195 -9.58 1.14 -15.19
C THR A 195 -8.26 0.37 -15.17
N GLY A 196 -7.20 1.00 -15.67
CA GLY A 196 -5.85 0.42 -15.64
C GLY A 196 -5.34 0.17 -14.22
N SER A 197 -5.62 1.09 -13.29
CA SER A 197 -5.19 1.00 -11.89
C SER A 197 -5.85 -0.17 -11.16
N TYR A 198 -7.16 -0.37 -11.32
CA TYR A 198 -7.86 -1.53 -10.76
C TYR A 198 -7.39 -2.85 -11.39
N ALA A 199 -7.18 -2.87 -12.71
CA ALA A 199 -6.68 -4.07 -13.40
C ALA A 199 -5.27 -4.45 -12.90
N LEU A 200 -4.38 -3.45 -12.75
CA LEU A 200 -3.04 -3.65 -12.21
C LEU A 200 -3.09 -4.13 -10.75
N PHE A 201 -3.94 -3.54 -9.92
CA PHE A 201 -4.15 -3.96 -8.53
C PHE A 201 -4.50 -5.45 -8.43
N LYS A 202 -5.50 -5.91 -9.18
CA LYS A 202 -5.90 -7.34 -9.15
C LYS A 202 -4.85 -8.28 -9.74
N LYS A 203 -4.05 -7.83 -10.72
CA LYS A 203 -2.90 -8.60 -11.23
C LYS A 203 -1.77 -8.69 -10.19
N ARG A 204 -1.50 -7.59 -9.49
CA ARG A 204 -0.51 -7.53 -8.41
C ARG A 204 -0.89 -8.43 -7.24
N GLU A 205 -2.16 -8.60 -6.91
CA GLU A 205 -2.59 -9.60 -5.90
C GLU A 205 -2.18 -11.02 -6.31
N ILE A 206 -2.42 -11.43 -7.55
CA ILE A 206 -1.99 -12.75 -8.04
C ILE A 206 -0.46 -12.90 -7.98
N ALA A 207 0.27 -11.86 -8.38
CA ALA A 207 1.73 -11.86 -8.30
C ALA A 207 2.25 -11.84 -6.85
N ALA A 208 1.52 -11.22 -5.93
CA ALA A 208 1.84 -11.20 -4.50
C ALA A 208 1.62 -12.59 -3.88
N ASP A 209 0.49 -13.25 -4.19
CA ASP A 209 0.22 -14.63 -3.77
C ASP A 209 1.31 -15.58 -4.28
N LEU A 210 1.75 -15.40 -5.54
CA LEU A 210 2.85 -16.17 -6.09
C LEU A 210 4.15 -15.87 -5.33
N LYS A 211 4.50 -14.60 -5.13
CA LYS A 211 5.68 -14.20 -4.35
C LYS A 211 5.68 -14.85 -2.96
N GLU A 212 4.55 -14.84 -2.26
CA GLU A 212 4.43 -15.40 -0.90
C GLU A 212 4.53 -16.94 -0.88
N SER A 213 4.14 -17.61 -1.96
CA SER A 213 4.15 -19.08 -2.03
C SER A 213 5.44 -19.68 -2.60
N VAL A 214 6.12 -18.99 -3.53
CA VAL A 214 7.29 -19.57 -4.22
C VAL A 214 8.61 -18.87 -3.97
N CYS A 215 8.64 -17.60 -3.55
CA CYS A 215 9.93 -16.92 -3.36
C CYS A 215 10.69 -17.53 -2.18
N ARG A 216 11.96 -17.86 -2.44
CA ARG A 216 12.90 -18.36 -1.44
C ARG A 216 14.22 -17.62 -1.57
N LEU A 217 14.89 -17.41 -0.45
CA LEU A 217 16.26 -16.92 -0.43
C LEU A 217 17.21 -18.12 -0.44
N ASN A 218 18.36 -17.98 -1.09
CA ASN A 218 19.44 -18.96 -0.94
C ASN A 218 20.10 -18.75 0.44
N ASP A 219 20.32 -19.84 1.18
CA ASP A 219 20.99 -19.82 2.48
C ASP A 219 22.51 -19.56 2.36
N HIS A 220 23.05 -19.70 1.15
CA HIS A 220 24.44 -19.40 0.84
C HIS A 220 24.62 -18.01 0.24
N THR A 221 25.76 -17.39 0.54
CA THR A 221 26.18 -16.14 -0.10
C THR A 221 26.12 -16.26 -1.61
N PHE A 222 25.48 -15.29 -2.26
CA PHE A 222 25.30 -15.25 -3.70
C PHE A 222 26.64 -15.43 -4.43
N ASN A 223 26.81 -16.59 -5.07
CA ASN A 223 27.93 -16.89 -5.95
C ASN A 223 27.45 -16.85 -7.41
N SER A 224 27.91 -15.86 -8.16
CA SER A 224 27.51 -15.65 -9.56
C SER A 224 27.89 -16.80 -10.50
N ALA A 225 28.86 -17.64 -10.13
CA ALA A 225 29.25 -18.83 -10.88
C ALA A 225 28.29 -20.01 -10.64
N GLU A 226 27.79 -20.18 -9.42
CA GLU A 226 26.85 -21.26 -9.06
C GLU A 226 25.44 -20.96 -9.56
N HIS A 227 25.02 -19.69 -9.53
CA HIS A 227 23.66 -19.30 -9.91
C HIS A 227 23.34 -19.53 -11.39
N LYS A 228 24.35 -19.59 -12.26
CA LYS A 228 24.18 -19.94 -13.69
C LYS A 228 23.80 -21.41 -13.89
N ASN A 229 24.08 -22.26 -12.91
CA ASN A 229 23.91 -23.71 -12.98
C ASN A 229 22.75 -24.23 -12.11
N VAL A 230 22.00 -23.34 -11.45
CA VAL A 230 20.80 -23.75 -10.68
C VAL A 230 19.75 -24.27 -11.67
N PRO A 231 19.29 -25.53 -11.54
CA PRO A 231 18.28 -26.09 -12.43
C PRO A 231 17.00 -25.26 -12.38
N LEU A 232 16.49 -24.85 -13.54
CA LEU A 232 15.23 -24.10 -13.67
C LEU A 232 13.98 -24.97 -13.40
N VAL A 233 14.16 -26.27 -13.19
CA VAL A 233 13.09 -27.24 -13.00
C VAL A 233 13.08 -27.64 -11.53
N ALA A 234 11.94 -27.42 -10.87
CA ALA A 234 11.72 -27.90 -9.51
C ALA A 234 11.77 -29.44 -9.51
N TYR A 235 12.65 -30.01 -8.70
CA TYR A 235 12.72 -31.46 -8.51
C TYR A 235 11.53 -31.87 -7.65
N GLU A 236 10.55 -32.57 -8.22
CA GLU A 236 9.54 -33.28 -7.44
C GLU A 236 10.22 -34.54 -6.87
N LEU A 237 10.21 -34.69 -5.54
CA LEU A 237 10.66 -35.91 -4.90
C LEU A 237 9.69 -37.06 -5.24
N PRO A 238 10.20 -38.28 -5.45
CA PRO A 238 9.39 -39.47 -5.77
C PRO A 238 8.43 -39.87 -4.64
#